data_AF-A0A929UQE5-F1
#
_entry.id   AF-A0A929UQE5-F1
#
_cell.length_a   1.000
_cell.length_b   1.000
_cell.length_c   1.000
_cell.angle_alpha   90.00
_cell.angle_beta   90.00
_cell.angle_gamma   90.00
#
_symmetry.space_group_name_H-M   'P 1'
#
loop_
_entity.id
_entity.type
_entity.pdbx_description
1 polymer ?
#
loop_
_entity_poly.entity_id
_entity_poly.type
_entity_poly.pdbx_seq_one_letter_code
_entity_poly.pdbx_strand_id
1 'polypeptide(L)'
;MMLCTLVDYEGKLIRNEEKRNGRSEALASAIHLSLRQGDVFCKYNASQYLVLLTGTSREDCDTVYRRIENKLKDLAGNRAEMKYSVVSLAELKQPA
;
A
#
# COMPACT_ATOMS: atom_id res chain seq x y z
N MET A 1 -4.24 -11.48 0.44
CA MET A 1 -3.78 -10.21 1.05
C MET A 1 -3.14 -9.35 -0.02
N MET A 2 -2.97 -8.06 0.25
CA MET A 2 -2.39 -7.10 -0.68
C MET A 2 -1.17 -6.43 -0.05
N LEU A 3 -0.01 -6.49 -0.70
CA LEU A 3 1.19 -5.78 -0.30
C LEU A 3 1.33 -4.52 -1.15
N CYS A 4 1.14 -3.36 -0.54
CA CYS A 4 1.31 -2.06 -1.18
C CYS A 4 2.77 -1.62 -1.00
N THR A 5 3.44 -1.27 -2.10
CA THR A 5 4.82 -0.84 -2.14
C THR A 5 4.89 0.58 -2.68
N LEU A 6 5.46 1.47 -1.89
CA LEU A 6 5.73 2.84 -2.26
C LEU A 6 6.85 2.89 -3.31
N VAL A 7 6.59 3.58 -4.41
CA VAL A 7 7.57 3.80 -5.48
C VAL A 7 7.67 5.29 -5.80
N ASP A 8 8.74 5.67 -6.48
CA ASP A 8 8.86 6.99 -7.08
C ASP A 8 8.11 7.06 -8.42
N TYR A 9 8.07 8.24 -9.05
CA TYR A 9 7.42 8.48 -10.35
C TYR A 9 8.00 7.64 -11.51
N GLU A 10 9.18 7.05 -11.33
CA GLU A 10 9.78 6.09 -12.29
C GLU A 10 9.41 4.63 -11.95
N GLY A 11 8.58 4.38 -10.94
CA GLY A 11 8.24 3.05 -10.46
C GLY A 11 9.37 2.33 -9.71
N LYS A 12 10.43 3.05 -9.29
CA LYS A 12 11.57 2.55 -8.50
C LYS A 12 11.39 2.80 -7.00
N LEU A 13 12.07 2.05 -6.15
CA LEU A 13 12.06 2.30 -4.69
C LEU A 13 12.68 3.66 -4.36
N ILE A 14 12.05 4.38 -3.43
CA ILE A 14 12.52 5.69 -2.98
C ILE A 14 13.74 5.49 -2.08
N ARG A 15 14.91 5.95 -2.56
CA ARG A 15 16.18 5.85 -1.82
C ARG A 15 16.37 6.92 -0.76
N ASN A 16 15.77 8.10 -0.95
CA ASN A 16 15.87 9.20 0.01
C ASN A 16 14.93 8.94 1.19
N GLU A 17 15.48 8.71 2.37
CA GLU A 17 14.72 8.30 3.55
C GLU A 17 13.73 9.34 4.06
N GLU A 18 14.08 10.63 3.99
CA GLU A 18 13.22 11.72 4.44
C GLU A 18 11.97 11.82 3.56
N LYS A 19 12.17 11.82 2.23
CA LYS A 19 11.07 11.77 1.25
C LYS A 19 10.24 10.49 1.38
N ARG A 20 10.91 9.36 1.64
CA ARG A 20 10.26 8.06 1.81
C ARG A 20 9.36 8.05 3.05
N ASN A 21 9.81 8.60 4.17
CA ASN A 21 9.02 8.65 5.40
C ASN A 21 7.77 9.50 5.23
N GLY A 22 7.89 10.72 4.70
CA GLY A 22 6.71 11.57 4.46
C GLY A 22 5.70 10.94 3.50
N ARG A 23 6.17 10.30 2.42
CA ARG A 23 5.30 9.54 1.51
C ARG A 23 4.74 8.26 2.12
N SER A 24 5.48 7.59 3.00
CA SER A 24 5.03 6.41 3.74
C SER A 24 3.87 6.77 4.67
N GLU A 25 3.93 7.91 5.34
CA GLU A 25 2.84 8.42 6.19
C GLU A 25 1.61 8.80 5.37
N ALA A 26 1.80 9.44 4.22
CA ALA A 26 0.72 9.73 3.28
C ALA A 26 0.07 8.44 2.76
N LEU A 27 0.86 7.41 2.44
CA LEU A 27 0.36 6.10 2.05
C LEU A 27 -0.41 5.41 3.18
N ALA A 28 0.08 5.45 4.41
CA ALA A 28 -0.63 4.91 5.57
C ALA A 28 -2.01 5.59 5.74
N SER A 29 -2.05 6.91 5.59
CA SER A 29 -3.27 7.70 5.66
C SER A 29 -4.23 7.37 4.52
N ALA A 30 -3.72 7.25 3.29
CA ALA A 30 -4.49 6.87 2.12
C ALA A 30 -5.11 5.48 2.27
N ILE A 31 -4.35 4.51 2.79
CA ILE A 31 -4.84 3.17 3.10
C ILE A 31 -5.96 3.27 4.14
N HIS A 32 -5.70 3.90 5.29
CA HIS A 32 -6.68 4.01 6.37
C HIS A 32 -8.02 4.61 5.92
N LEU A 33 -7.98 5.65 5.09
CA LEU A 33 -9.18 6.33 4.56
C LEU A 33 -9.90 5.56 3.45
N SER A 34 -9.25 4.56 2.85
CA SER A 34 -9.82 3.80 1.72
C SER A 34 -10.40 2.45 2.10
N LEU A 35 -10.03 1.93 3.27
CA LEU A 35 -10.44 0.62 3.77
C LEU A 35 -11.83 0.63 4.39
N ARG A 36 -12.52 -0.52 4.34
CA ARG A 36 -13.84 -0.70 4.96
C ARG A 36 -13.69 -1.14 6.41
N GLN A 37 -14.78 -1.03 7.17
CA GLN A 37 -14.82 -1.56 8.53
C GLN A 37 -14.65 -3.08 8.51
N GLY A 38 -13.57 -3.58 9.13
CA GLY A 38 -13.19 -5.00 9.15
C GLY A 38 -11.92 -5.32 8.37
N ASP A 39 -11.51 -4.47 7.43
CA ASP A 39 -10.20 -4.57 6.79
C ASP A 39 -9.12 -4.07 7.75
N VAL A 40 -7.96 -4.73 7.75
CA VAL A 40 -6.82 -4.33 8.59
C VAL A 40 -5.57 -4.11 7.76
N PHE A 41 -4.72 -3.19 8.18
CA PHE A 41 -3.43 -2.96 7.53
C PHE A 41 -2.33 -2.74 8.57
N CYS A 42 -1.10 -3.07 8.19
CA CYS A 42 0.08 -2.84 9.02
C CYS A 42 1.29 -2.46 8.15
N LYS A 43 2.26 -1.79 8.77
CA LYS A 43 3.52 -1.47 8.11
C LYS A 43 4.38 -2.73 8.05
N TYR A 44 4.71 -3.18 6.83
CA TYR A 44 5.60 -4.33 6.63
C TYR A 44 7.07 -3.91 6.70
N ASN A 45 7.41 -2.80 6.05
CA ASN A 45 8.71 -2.14 6.19
C ASN A 45 8.60 -0.64 5.88
N ALA A 46 9.72 0.06 5.76
CA ALA A 46 9.75 1.51 5.55
C ALA A 46 9.20 1.98 4.18
N SER A 47 8.89 1.07 3.25
CA SER A 47 8.27 1.39 1.96
C SER A 47 7.05 0.53 1.65
N GLN A 48 6.68 -0.39 2.52
CA GLN A 48 5.65 -1.39 2.23
C GLN A 48 4.65 -1.52 3.36
N TYR A 49 3.39 -1.66 2.98
CA TYR A 49 2.26 -1.89 3.86
C TYR A 49 1.53 -3.15 3.45
N LEU A 50 1.22 -4.00 4.42
CA LEU A 50 0.41 -5.18 4.21
C LEU A 50 -1.04 -4.84 4.54
N VAL A 51 -1.94 -5.18 3.63
CA VAL A 51 -3.38 -4.96 3.74
C VAL A 51 -4.07 -6.32 3.70
N LEU A 52 -4.80 -6.62 4.76
CA LEU A 52 -5.65 -7.80 4.86
C LEU A 52 -7.09 -7.36 4.60
N LEU A 53 -7.57 -7.77 3.42
CA LEU A 53 -8.94 -7.55 3.00
C LEU A 53 -9.76 -8.76 3.45
N THR A 54 -10.79 -8.54 4.26
CA THR A 54 -11.65 -9.62 4.79
C THR A 54 -12.92 -9.73 3.95
N GLY A 55 -13.38 -10.96 3.67
CA GLY A 55 -14.62 -11.21 2.93
C GLY A 55 -14.63 -10.74 1.47
N THR A 56 -13.47 -10.53 0.84
CA THR A 56 -13.32 -9.98 -0.51
C THR A 56 -12.66 -10.96 -1.48
N SER A 57 -13.09 -10.93 -2.73
CA SER A 57 -12.56 -11.73 -3.84
C SER A 57 -11.29 -11.10 -4.44
N ARG A 58 -10.58 -11.81 -5.32
CA ARG A 58 -9.37 -11.28 -5.98
C ARG A 58 -9.65 -10.06 -6.87
N GLU A 59 -10.86 -9.97 -7.40
CA GLU A 59 -11.36 -8.85 -8.23
C GLU A 59 -11.55 -7.57 -7.41
N ASP A 60 -11.74 -7.68 -6.10
CA ASP A 60 -11.84 -6.53 -5.20
C ASP A 60 -10.48 -5.84 -4.93
N CYS A 61 -9.35 -6.56 -5.09
CA CYS A 61 -8.03 -6.00 -4.78
C CYS A 61 -7.67 -4.82 -5.69
N ASP A 62 -7.99 -4.89 -6.98
CA ASP A 62 -7.75 -3.79 -7.93
C ASP A 62 -8.62 -2.58 -7.62
N THR A 63 -9.89 -2.82 -7.23
CA THR A 63 -10.80 -1.75 -6.82
C THR A 63 -10.30 -1.04 -5.55
N VAL A 64 -9.83 -1.79 -4.56
CA VAL A 64 -9.24 -1.21 -3.34
C VAL A 64 -7.95 -0.48 -3.67
N TYR A 65 -7.08 -1.06 -4.50
CA TYR A 65 -5.86 -0.42 -4.97
C TYR A 65 -6.13 0.94 -5.62
N ARG A 66 -7.07 1.03 -6.56
CA ARG A 66 -7.42 2.30 -7.24
C ARG A 66 -7.92 3.36 -6.26
N ARG A 67 -8.70 2.96 -5.23
CA ARG A 67 -9.16 3.88 -4.17
C ARG A 67 -7.99 4.45 -3.39
N ILE A 68 -7.07 3.58 -2.95
CA ILE A 68 -5.87 3.98 -2.22
C ILE A 68 -5.00 4.87 -3.12
N GLU A 69 -4.84 4.55 -4.40
CA GLU A 69 -4.00 5.31 -5.33
C GLU A 69 -4.54 6.73 -5.54
N ASN A 70 -5.85 6.86 -5.78
CA ASN A 70 -6.49 8.17 -5.90
C ASN A 70 -6.32 8.98 -4.60
N LYS A 71 -6.54 8.35 -3.45
CA LYS A 71 -6.39 9.02 -2.16
C LYS A 71 -4.93 9.43 -1.86
N LEU A 72 -3.97 8.61 -2.29
CA LEU A 72 -2.55 8.93 -2.18
C LEU A 72 -2.20 10.13 -3.06
N LYS A 73 -2.71 10.20 -4.29
CA LYS A 73 -2.50 11.35 -5.19
C LYS A 73 -3.11 12.64 -4.61
N ASP A 74 -4.26 12.55 -3.95
CA ASP A 74 -4.87 13.70 -3.24
C ASP A 74 -3.99 14.20 -2.08
N LEU A 75 -3.36 13.28 -1.33
CA LEU A 75 -2.58 13.62 -0.12
C LEU A 75 -1.12 13.99 -0.41
N ALA A 76 -0.49 13.36 -1.39
CA ALA A 76 0.95 13.48 -1.68
C ALA A 76 1.24 14.05 -3.08
N GLY A 77 0.21 14.43 -3.83
CA GLY A 77 0.28 15.03 -5.17
C GLY A 77 0.34 14.01 -6.31
N ASN A 78 0.10 14.48 -7.54
CA ASN A 78 0.00 13.64 -8.75
C ASN A 78 1.24 12.82 -9.11
N ARG A 79 2.41 13.11 -8.51
CA ARG A 79 3.65 12.34 -8.72
C ARG A 79 3.80 11.19 -7.72
N ALA A 80 2.85 11.01 -6.80
CA ALA A 80 2.85 9.90 -5.89
C ALA A 80 2.37 8.64 -6.62
N GLU A 81 3.22 7.61 -6.61
CA GLU A 81 2.92 6.31 -7.17
C GLU A 81 3.11 5.21 -6.13
N MET A 82 2.35 4.14 -6.28
CA MET A 82 2.55 2.90 -5.54
C MET A 82 2.32 1.71 -6.47
N LYS A 83 2.83 0.56 -6.09
CA LYS A 83 2.54 -0.72 -6.75
C LYS A 83 1.93 -1.66 -5.73
N TYR A 84 1.11 -2.60 -6.17
CA TYR A 84 0.61 -3.65 -5.29
C TYR A 84 0.94 -5.05 -5.82
N SER A 85 0.98 -6.01 -4.91
CA SER A 85 1.05 -7.43 -5.24
C SER A 85 0.09 -8.20 -4.36
N VAL A 86 -0.61 -9.17 -4.96
CA VAL A 86 -1.49 -10.07 -4.19
C VAL A 86 -0.61 -11.15 -3.58
N VAL A 87 -0.59 -11.20 -2.24
CA VAL A 87 0.20 -12.16 -1.48
C VAL A 87 -0.75 -13.15 -0.81
N SER A 88 -0.46 -14.44 -0.94
CA SER A 88 -1.11 -15.47 -0.16
C SER A 88 -0.42 -15.64 1.20
N LEU A 89 -1.15 -16.06 2.22
CA LEU A 89 -0.57 -16.26 3.55
C LEU A 89 0.49 -17.37 3.55
N ALA A 90 0.36 -18.35 2.64
CA ALA A 90 1.33 -19.41 2.43
C ALA A 90 2.68 -18.91 1.85
N GLU A 91 2.72 -17.74 1.22
CA GLU A 91 3.92 -17.17 0.58
C GLU A 91 4.70 -16.20 1.47
N LEU A 92 4.14 -15.81 2.63
CA LEU A 92 4.90 -15.11 3.66
C LEU A 92 5.86 -16.10 4.30
N LYS A 93 7.05 -16.25 3.72
CA LYS A 93 8.14 -17.05 4.32
C LYS A 93 8.31 -16.63 5.79
N GLN A 94 8.33 -17.63 6.67
CA GLN A 94 8.68 -17.45 8.08
C GLN A 94 10.01 -16.67 8.16
N PRO A 95 10.12 -15.67 9.05
CA PRO A 95 11.41 -15.06 9.33
C PRO A 95 12.36 -16.19 9.77
N ALA A 96 13.49 -16.30 9.09
CA ALA A 96 14.58 -17.23 9.43
C ALA A 96 15.21 -16.87 10.78
#